data_AF-A0A0K2J9T7-F1
#
_entry.id   AF-A0A0K2J9T7-F1
#
_cell.length_a   1.000
_cell.length_b   1.000
_cell.length_c   1.000
_cell.angle_alpha   90.00
_cell.angle_beta   90.00
_cell.angle_gamma   90.00
#
_symmetry.space_group_name_H-M   'P 1'
#
loop_
_entity.id
_entity.type
_entity.pdbx_description
1 polymer ?
#
loop_
_entity_poly.entity_id
_entity_poly.type
_entity_poly.pdbx_seq_one_letter_code
_entity_poly.pdbx_strand_id
1 'polypeptide(L)' 'MCNLVPVALTVGVNKIVPTISIPYPLGDPATPKEEQYELREHRVSVALEALTKDVDGQTVFKV' A
#
# COMPACT_ATOMS: atom_id res chain seq x y z
N MET A 1 2.58 0.44 -4.62
CA MET A 1 2.53 0.85 -3.21
C MET A 1 3.14 2.23 -3.06
N CYS A 2 2.46 3.16 -2.41
CA CYS A 2 2.99 4.51 -2.17
C CYS A 2 2.32 5.17 -0.96
N ASN A 3 3.06 6.01 -0.24
CA ASN A 3 2.54 6.79 0.88
C ASN A 3 1.94 8.13 0.43
N LEU A 4 2.45 8.72 -0.65
CA LEU A 4 1.95 9.97 -1.22
C LEU A 4 0.88 9.72 -2.28
N VAL A 5 -0.30 9.26 -1.85
CA VAL A 5 -1.44 8.95 -2.74
C VAL A 5 -1.83 10.14 -3.65
N PRO A 6 -1.91 11.40 -3.17
CA PRO A 6 -2.23 12.53 -4.04
C PRO A 6 -1.21 12.73 -5.18
N VAL A 7 0.08 12.55 -4.88
CA VAL A 7 1.16 12.67 -5.88
C VAL A 7 1.04 11.55 -6.92
N ALA A 8 0.79 10.32 -6.47
CA ALA A 8 0.58 9.17 -7.35
C ALA A 8 -0.62 9.38 -8.30
N LEU A 9 -1.70 9.98 -7.80
CA LEU A 9 -2.84 10.36 -8.63
C LEU A 9 -2.45 11.40 -9.68
N THR A 10 -1.76 12.48 -9.28
CA THR A 10 -1.36 13.56 -10.22
C THR A 10 -0.46 13.07 -11.34
N VAL A 11 0.45 12.12 -11.09
CA VAL A 11 1.38 11.62 -12.11
C VAL A 11 0.81 10.46 -12.95
N GLY A 12 -0.46 10.09 -12.76
CA GLY A 12 -1.11 9.08 -13.59
C GLY A 12 -0.80 7.63 -13.20
N VAL A 13 -0.42 7.35 -11.93
CA VAL A 13 -0.24 5.96 -11.49
C VAL A 13 -1.56 5.20 -11.63
N ASN A 14 -1.52 4.07 -12.35
CA ASN A 14 -2.70 3.27 -12.68
C ASN A 14 -3.15 2.34 -11.54
N LYS A 15 -2.22 1.83 -10.72
CA LYS A 15 -2.52 0.94 -9.60
C LYS A 15 -1.88 1.45 -8.31
N ILE A 16 -2.70 1.98 -7.42
CA ILE A 16 -2.26 2.67 -6.21
C ILE A 16 -2.68 1.84 -4.98
N VAL A 17 -1.69 1.28 -4.29
CA VAL A 17 -1.89 0.63 -2.98
C VAL A 17 -1.36 1.59 -1.92
N PRO A 18 -2.24 2.22 -1.11
CA PRO A 18 -1.82 3.17 -0.08
C PRO A 18 -0.93 2.50 0.96
N THR A 19 0.11 3.21 1.38
CA THR A 19 0.92 2.82 2.54
C THR A 19 0.87 3.90 3.61
N ILE A 20 1.15 3.51 4.86
CA ILE A 20 1.20 4.45 5.97
C ILE A 20 2.63 4.97 6.10
N SER A 21 2.78 6.29 6.32
CA SER A 21 4.05 6.86 6.74
C SER A 21 4.15 6.80 8.26
N ILE A 22 4.65 5.68 8.78
CA ILE A 22 5.11 5.57 10.17
C ILE A 22 6.56 5.10 10.10
N PRO A 23 7.53 5.82 10.71
CA PRO A 23 8.94 5.55 10.47
C PRO A 23 9.39 4.18 11.01
N TYR A 24 9.97 3.42 10.08
CA TYR A 24 10.83 2.22 10.11
C TYR A 24 10.38 0.90 10.77
N PRO A 25 10.49 -0.24 10.04
CA PRO A 25 10.68 -0.39 8.58
C PRO A 25 9.38 -0.20 7.77
N LEU A 26 8.22 -0.36 8.43
CA LEU A 26 6.88 0.03 7.96
C LEU A 26 5.93 -0.13 9.17
N GLY A 27 5.31 0.95 9.65
CA GLY A 27 4.43 0.88 10.81
C GLY A 27 5.07 1.41 12.09
N ASP A 28 4.38 1.23 13.21
CA ASP A 28 4.83 1.68 14.52
C ASP A 28 5.78 0.65 15.15
N PRO A 29 7.05 0.98 15.44
CA PRO A 29 7.96 0.05 16.08
C PRO A 29 7.57 -0.32 17.52
N ALA A 30 6.65 0.43 18.14
CA ALA A 30 6.13 0.14 19.48
C ALA A 30 5.07 -0.97 19.51
N THR A 31 4.50 -1.36 18.37
CA THR A 31 3.53 -2.47 18.31
C THR A 31 4.23 -3.84 18.32
N PRO A 32 3.53 -4.92 18.72
CA PRO A 32 4.07 -6.28 18.67
C PRO A 32 4.52 -6.69 17.26
N LYS A 33 5.50 -7.60 17.18
CA LYS A 33 6.06 -8.07 15.90
C LYS A 33 5.01 -8.70 14.99
N GLU A 34 4.05 -9.39 15.60
CA GLU A 34 2.93 -10.06 14.94
C GLU A 34 2.03 -9.04 14.26
N GLU A 35 1.65 -7.97 14.95
CA GLU A 35 0.84 -6.88 14.39
C GLU A 35 1.59 -6.15 13.26
N GLN A 36 2.89 -5.89 13.44
CA GLN A 36 3.73 -5.34 12.38
C GLN A 36 3.82 -6.27 11.17
N TYR A 37 3.82 -7.59 11.38
CA TYR A 37 3.84 -8.57 10.31
C TYR A 37 2.51 -8.61 9.56
N GLU A 38 1.38 -8.70 10.27
CA GLU A 38 0.03 -8.68 9.68
C GLU A 38 -0.20 -7.41 8.87
N LEU A 39 0.24 -6.26 9.38
CA LEU A 39 0.18 -4.97 8.68
C LEU A 39 0.92 -4.98 7.33
N ARG A 40 2.09 -5.62 7.30
CA ARG A 40 2.95 -5.74 6.11
C ARG A 40 2.40 -6.78 5.14
N GLU A 41 2.02 -7.95 5.65
CA GLU A 41 1.46 -9.06 4.89
C GLU A 41 0.20 -8.63 4.16
N HIS A 42 -0.76 -7.99 4.86
CA HIS A 42 -2.00 -7.53 4.26
C HIS A 42 -1.76 -6.61 3.05
N ARG A 43 -0.88 -5.61 3.19
CA ARG A 43 -0.56 -4.66 2.12
C ARG A 43 0.16 -5.32 0.94
N VAL A 44 1.07 -6.24 1.21
CA VAL A 44 1.75 -6.99 0.16
C VAL A 44 0.76 -7.87 -0.59
N SER A 45 -0.16 -8.53 0.11
CA SER A 45 -1.22 -9.36 -0.48
C SER A 45 -2.15 -8.52 -1.38
N VAL A 46 -2.60 -7.35 -0.93
CA VAL A 46 -3.36 -6.40 -1.78
C VAL A 46 -2.54 -5.93 -3.00
N ALA A 47 -1.24 -5.68 -2.82
CA ALA A 47 -0.38 -5.28 -3.93
C ALA A 47 -0.18 -6.39 -4.97
N LEU A 48 -0.02 -7.63 -4.53
CA LEU A 48 0.03 -8.80 -5.41
C LEU A 48 -1.29 -8.96 -6.16
N GLU A 49 -2.42 -8.85 -5.47
CA GLU A 49 -3.74 -8.88 -6.13
C GLU A 49 -3.87 -7.75 -7.17
N ALA A 50 -3.48 -6.52 -6.82
CA ALA A 50 -3.54 -5.38 -7.73
C ALA A 50 -2.77 -5.65 -9.02
N LEU A 51 -1.60 -6.29 -8.96
CA LEU A 51 -0.82 -6.65 -10.15
C LEU A 51 -1.60 -7.54 -11.13
N THR A 52 -2.48 -8.40 -10.62
CA THR A 52 -3.30 -9.33 -11.44
C THR A 52 -4.51 -8.70 -12.12
N LYS A 53 -4.96 -7.51 -11.69
CA LYS A 53 -6.15 -6.85 -12.27
C LYS A 53 -5.82 -6.19 -13.60
N ASP A 54 -6.79 -6.10 -14.51
CA ASP A 54 -6.64 -5.27 -15.70
C ASP A 54 -6.52 -3.78 -15.35
N VAL A 55 -5.99 -2.99 -16.28
CA VAL A 55 -5.86 -1.54 -16.13
C VAL A 55 -6.93 -0.85 -16.95
N ASP A 56 -7.94 -0.30 -16.28
CA ASP A 56 -9.04 0.48 -16.87
C ASP A 56 -9.04 1.96 -16.45
N GLY A 57 -8.00 2.39 -15.75
CA GLY A 57 -7.86 3.74 -15.23
C GLY A 57 -6.92 3.79 -14.02
N GLN A 58 -7.03 4.85 -13.23
CA GLN A 58 -6.35 4.94 -11.95
C GLN A 58 -7.22 4.34 -10.85
N THR A 59 -6.72 3.30 -10.20
CA THR A 59 -7.43 2.60 -9.13
C THR A 59 -6.66 2.71 -7.82
N VAL A 60 -7.33 3.20 -6.77
CA VAL A 60 -6.83 3.18 -5.40
C VAL A 60 -7.41 1.95 -4.69
N PHE A 61 -6.54 1.00 -4.35
CA PHE A 61 -6.90 -0.24 -3.68
C PHE A 61 -7.10 -0.02 -2.19
N LYS A 62 -8.05 -0.74 -1.59
CA LYS A 62 -8.33 -0.68 -0.15
C LYS A 62 -7.29 -1.50 0.61
N VAL A 63 -6.85 -0.99 1.76
CA VAL A 63 -5.84 -1.53 2.68
C VAL A 63 -6.22 -1.24 4.13
#